data_AF-A0AAV3ZTI9-F1
#
_entry.id   AF-A0AAV3ZTI9-F1
#
_cell.length_a   1.000
_cell.length_b   1.000
_cell.length_c   1.000
_cell.angle_alpha   90.00
_cell.angle_beta   90.00
_cell.angle_gamma   90.00
#
_symmetry.space_group_name_H-M   'P 1'
#
loop_
_entity.id
_entity.type
_entity.pdbx_description
1 polymer ?
#
loop_
_entity_poly.entity_id
_entity_poly.type
_entity_poly.pdbx_seq_one_letter_code
_entity_poly.pdbx_strand_id
1 'polypeptide(L)'
;MAPSFKVILAVVWVFPCIDTSDFGSMRRSSFCVFHGKVFKDRTQFYYPPNTCKLYRCRGGQVRFSFTGCRYEGRCFALGFVRETENGYYGCLLDDSSKPIFVEDGRTGSSPSPNSHMMAPSAIPRDLASASVLNHVRG
;
A
#
# COMPACT_ATOMS: atom_id res chain seq x y z
N MET A 1 16.58 -9.59 -80.08
CA MET A 1 15.81 -9.12 -78.91
C MET A 1 15.48 -10.34 -78.06
N ALA A 2 16.17 -10.53 -76.94
CA ALA A 2 16.00 -11.68 -76.04
C ALA A 2 15.39 -11.18 -74.71
N PRO A 3 14.28 -11.75 -74.22
CA PRO A 3 13.77 -11.39 -72.90
C PRO A 3 14.59 -12.10 -71.81
N SER A 4 15.17 -11.28 -70.95
CA SER A 4 15.84 -11.66 -69.71
C SER A 4 14.79 -12.14 -68.70
N PHE A 5 14.72 -13.44 -68.44
CA PHE A 5 13.94 -13.99 -67.33
C PHE A 5 14.85 -14.17 -66.11
N LYS A 6 14.64 -13.28 -65.14
CA LYS A 6 15.28 -13.28 -63.83
C LYS A 6 14.86 -14.54 -63.08
N VAL A 7 15.86 -15.33 -62.69
CA VAL A 7 15.73 -16.41 -61.70
C VAL A 7 15.34 -15.77 -60.38
N ILE A 8 14.07 -15.90 -59.98
CA ILE A 8 13.63 -15.54 -58.64
C ILE A 8 14.05 -16.69 -57.73
N LEU A 9 15.13 -16.47 -56.97
CA LEU A 9 15.48 -17.29 -55.81
C LEU A 9 14.29 -17.22 -54.84
N ALA A 10 13.48 -18.27 -54.80
CA ALA A 10 12.55 -18.50 -53.71
C ALA A 10 13.38 -18.84 -52.46
N VAL A 11 13.78 -17.81 -51.70
CA VAL A 11 14.26 -17.98 -50.34
C VAL A 11 13.04 -18.45 -49.54
N VAL A 12 12.88 -19.76 -49.44
CA VAL A 12 11.98 -20.39 -48.47
C VAL A 12 12.55 -20.01 -47.11
N TRP A 13 12.02 -18.94 -46.52
CA TRP A 13 12.20 -18.69 -45.11
C TRP A 13 11.48 -19.81 -44.37
N VAL A 14 12.22 -20.89 -44.11
CA VAL A 14 11.91 -21.81 -43.03
C VAL A 14 12.11 -20.98 -41.76
N PHE A 15 11.06 -20.24 -41.35
CA PHE A 15 10.95 -19.85 -39.96
C PHE A 15 10.75 -21.17 -39.21
N PRO A 16 11.73 -21.65 -38.43
CA PRO A 16 11.45 -22.76 -37.54
C PRO A 16 10.28 -22.32 -36.66
N CYS A 17 9.16 -23.03 -36.78
CA CYS A 17 8.07 -22.97 -35.82
C CYS A 17 8.71 -23.08 -34.44
N ILE A 18 8.64 -22.00 -33.67
CA ILE A 18 9.15 -21.95 -32.31
C ILE A 18 8.43 -23.05 -31.54
N ASP A 19 9.28 -23.88 -30.95
CA ASP A 19 9.00 -25.12 -30.25
C ASP A 19 7.79 -25.00 -29.30
N THR A 20 6.70 -25.69 -29.64
CA THR A 20 5.61 -25.99 -28.71
C THR A 20 5.99 -27.21 -27.86
N SER A 21 7.01 -27.09 -27.01
CA SER A 21 7.35 -28.15 -26.05
C SER A 21 7.84 -27.59 -24.71
N ASP A 22 6.91 -27.13 -23.86
CA ASP A 22 7.16 -27.13 -22.40
C ASP A 22 5.85 -27.21 -21.58
N PHE A 23 5.04 -28.23 -21.87
CA PHE A 23 4.06 -28.76 -20.91
C PHE A 23 4.77 -29.77 -20.00
N GLY A 24 5.73 -29.31 -19.17
CA GLY A 24 6.57 -30.26 -18.43
C GLY A 24 7.27 -29.77 -17.18
N SER A 25 7.35 -28.47 -16.94
CA SER A 25 7.74 -27.95 -15.63
C SER A 25 7.00 -26.65 -15.39
N MET A 26 5.90 -26.71 -14.64
CA MET A 26 5.33 -25.52 -14.00
C MET A 26 6.33 -25.07 -12.91
N ARG A 27 7.54 -24.66 -13.33
CA ARG A 27 8.44 -23.85 -12.54
C ARG A 27 7.60 -22.66 -12.16
N ARG A 28 7.13 -22.64 -10.91
CA ARG A 28 6.47 -21.48 -10.30
C ARG A 28 7.22 -20.27 -10.81
N SER A 29 6.57 -19.45 -11.62
CA SER A 29 7.22 -18.30 -12.22
C SER A 29 7.91 -17.55 -11.08
N SER A 30 9.24 -17.48 -11.10
CA SER A 30 10.05 -16.91 -10.01
C SER A 30 9.90 -15.39 -9.92
N PHE A 31 8.93 -14.83 -10.64
CA PHE A 31 8.68 -13.41 -10.77
C PHE A 31 7.16 -13.18 -10.78
N CYS A 32 6.75 -12.06 -10.21
CA CYS A 32 5.38 -11.58 -10.26
C CYS A 32 5.29 -10.38 -11.18
N VAL A 33 4.23 -10.32 -11.99
CA VAL A 33 3.90 -9.14 -12.78
C VAL A 33 2.80 -8.37 -12.07
N PHE A 34 3.05 -7.10 -11.74
CA PHE A 34 2.09 -6.23 -11.05
C PHE A 34 2.11 -4.84 -11.69
N HIS A 35 0.96 -4.37 -12.19
CA HIS A 35 0.85 -3.08 -12.89
C HIS A 35 1.93 -2.87 -13.96
N GLY A 36 2.19 -3.90 -14.78
CA GLY A 36 3.21 -3.86 -15.85
C GLY A 36 4.66 -3.90 -15.39
N LYS A 37 4.93 -4.00 -14.07
CA LYS A 37 6.27 -4.15 -13.50
C LYS A 37 6.53 -5.59 -13.07
N VAL A 38 7.78 -6.04 -13.24
CA VAL A 38 8.23 -7.39 -12.86
C VAL A 38 8.97 -7.32 -11.52
N PHE A 39 8.53 -8.14 -10.57
CA PHE A 39 9.13 -8.25 -9.24
C PHE A 39 9.65 -9.66 -9.01
N LYS A 40 10.82 -9.79 -8.36
CA LYS A 40 11.40 -11.10 -8.03
C LYS A 40 10.61 -11.82 -6.93
N ASP A 41 10.62 -13.15 -6.97
CA ASP A 41 10.01 -13.99 -5.93
C ASP A 41 10.52 -13.59 -4.54
N ARG A 42 9.60 -13.59 -3.57
CA ARG A 42 9.80 -13.20 -2.16
C ARG A 42 10.15 -11.73 -1.94
N THR A 43 10.21 -10.90 -2.98
CA THR A 43 10.40 -9.45 -2.82
C THR A 43 9.14 -8.80 -2.25
N GLN A 44 9.35 -7.85 -1.35
CA GLN A 44 8.33 -6.96 -0.84
C GLN A 44 8.51 -5.58 -1.45
N PHE A 45 7.40 -4.89 -1.75
CA PHE A 45 7.44 -3.58 -2.37
C PHE A 45 6.18 -2.77 -2.03
N TYR A 46 6.33 -1.45 -1.98
CA TYR A 46 5.22 -0.53 -1.76
C TYR A 46 4.56 -0.14 -3.08
N TYR A 47 3.23 -0.16 -3.14
CA TYR A 47 2.51 0.24 -4.34
C TYR A 47 1.13 0.87 -4.04
N PRO A 48 0.79 2.05 -4.61
CA PRO A 48 1.67 2.92 -5.39
C PRO A 48 2.86 3.44 -4.55
N PRO A 49 3.93 3.96 -5.21
CA PRO A 49 5.06 4.53 -4.48
C PRO A 49 4.58 5.63 -3.52
N ASN A 50 5.24 5.77 -2.38
CA ASN A 50 4.88 6.68 -1.30
C ASN A 50 3.59 6.33 -0.52
N THR A 51 3.03 5.13 -0.71
CA THR A 51 1.96 4.61 0.15
C THR A 51 2.50 3.58 1.14
N CYS A 52 1.85 3.46 2.30
CA CYS A 52 2.13 2.39 3.26
C CYS A 52 1.32 1.12 2.97
N LYS A 53 1.15 0.81 1.68
CA LYS A 53 0.55 -0.45 1.20
C LYS A 53 1.68 -1.36 0.74
N LEU A 54 1.98 -2.39 1.54
CA LEU A 54 3.03 -3.34 1.25
C LEU A 54 2.45 -4.56 0.53
N TYR A 55 3.08 -4.93 -0.57
CA TYR A 55 2.79 -6.15 -1.33
C TYR A 55 3.99 -7.08 -1.29
N ARG A 56 3.73 -8.37 -1.44
CA ARG A 56 4.73 -9.42 -1.46
C ARG A 56 4.52 -10.31 -2.69
N CYS A 57 5.57 -10.48 -3.48
CA CYS A 57 5.60 -11.49 -4.52
C CYS A 57 5.90 -12.86 -3.91
N ARG A 58 5.09 -13.88 -4.19
CA ARG A 58 5.37 -15.27 -3.79
C ARG A 58 4.82 -16.26 -4.81
N GLY A 59 5.69 -17.05 -5.43
CA GLY A 59 5.34 -18.13 -6.37
C GLY A 59 4.57 -17.63 -7.59
N GLY A 60 4.97 -16.49 -8.15
CA GLY A 60 4.33 -15.87 -9.31
C GLY A 60 3.07 -15.05 -8.99
N GLN A 61 2.64 -15.01 -7.73
CA GLN A 61 1.46 -14.25 -7.30
C GLN A 61 1.85 -13.08 -6.40
N VAL A 62 1.22 -11.93 -6.65
CA VAL A 62 1.31 -10.76 -5.77
C VAL A 62 0.25 -10.91 -4.69
N ARG A 63 0.66 -10.85 -3.44
CA ARG A 63 -0.24 -10.82 -2.29
C ARG A 63 -0.12 -9.49 -1.58
N PHE A 64 -1.26 -8.93 -1.22
CA PHE A 64 -1.30 -7.82 -0.27
C PHE A 64 -0.77 -8.30 1.08
N SER A 65 0.16 -7.54 1.67
CA SER A 65 0.80 -7.89 2.94
C SER A 65 0.20 -7.08 4.08
N PHE A 66 0.21 -5.75 3.99
CA PHE A 66 -0.46 -4.89 4.96
C PHE A 66 -0.74 -3.50 4.37
N THR A 67 -1.67 -2.78 5.00
CA THR A 67 -1.88 -1.34 4.82
C THR A 67 -1.59 -0.63 6.14
N GLY A 68 -1.30 0.65 6.06
CA GLY A 68 -0.82 1.41 7.17
C GLY A 68 -0.86 2.89 6.88
N CYS A 69 -0.39 3.66 7.86
CA CYS A 69 -0.28 5.10 7.82
C CYS A 69 1.20 5.48 7.85
N ARG A 70 1.50 6.65 7.27
CA ARG A 70 2.86 7.18 7.21
C ARG A 70 3.00 8.24 8.30
N TYR A 71 3.99 8.07 9.17
CA TYR A 71 4.33 9.04 10.20
C TYR A 71 5.85 9.19 10.28
N GLU A 72 6.34 10.43 10.28
CA GLU A 72 7.78 10.77 10.23
C GLU A 72 8.59 10.01 9.16
N GLY A 73 7.99 9.83 7.97
CA GLY A 73 8.64 9.12 6.86
C GLY A 73 8.69 7.60 7.01
N ARG A 74 8.13 7.03 8.09
CA ARG A 74 8.03 5.59 8.33
C ARG A 74 6.60 5.10 8.15
N CYS A 75 6.46 3.84 7.78
CA CYS A 75 5.16 3.18 7.64
C CYS A 75 4.86 2.35 8.88
N PHE A 76 3.69 2.59 9.47
CA PHE A 76 3.15 1.84 10.60
C PHE A 76 1.98 0.99 10.11
N ALA A 77 1.96 -0.30 10.46
CA ALA A 77 0.87 -1.19 10.08
C ALA A 77 -0.45 -0.75 10.73
N LEU A 78 -1.55 -0.88 10.02
CA LEU A 78 -2.88 -0.63 10.58
C LEU A 78 -3.14 -1.54 11.79
N GLY A 79 -3.68 -0.96 12.86
CA GLY A 79 -3.86 -1.62 14.17
C GLY A 79 -2.62 -1.58 15.07
N PHE A 80 -1.50 -1.02 14.62
CA PHE A 80 -0.36 -0.76 15.49
C PHE A 80 -0.76 0.27 16.55
N VAL A 81 -0.58 -0.04 17.82
CA VAL A 81 -0.78 0.87 18.95
C VAL A 81 0.37 0.69 19.93
N ARG A 82 0.93 1.80 20.40
CA ARG A 82 1.99 1.88 21.40
C ARG A 82 1.56 2.82 22.51
N GLU A 83 1.60 2.32 23.74
CA GLU A 83 1.46 3.14 24.94
C GLU A 83 2.81 3.78 25.30
N THR A 84 2.74 5.01 25.78
CA THR A 84 3.84 5.82 26.28
C THR A 84 3.44 6.45 27.61
N GLU A 85 4.40 7.04 28.32
CA GLU A 85 4.13 7.77 29.57
C GLU A 85 3.15 8.95 29.38
N ASN A 86 3.02 9.46 28.14
CA ASN A 86 2.24 10.64 27.80
C ASN A 86 0.96 10.32 27.00
N GLY A 87 0.54 9.05 26.94
CA GLY A 87 -0.64 8.62 26.18
C GLY A 87 -0.31 7.49 25.21
N TYR A 88 -1.07 7.36 24.14
CA TYR A 88 -0.87 6.32 23.12
C TYR A 88 -0.69 6.92 21.75
N TYR A 89 0.07 6.24 20.90
CA TYR A 89 0.11 6.53 19.48
C TYR A 89 -0.10 5.27 18.67
N GLY A 90 -0.68 5.42 17.49
CA GLY A 90 -1.03 4.27 16.69
C GLY A 90 -1.53 4.60 15.31
N CYS A 91 -1.73 3.54 14.54
CA CYS A 91 -2.26 3.59 13.20
C CYS A 91 -3.66 2.98 13.20
N LEU A 92 -4.70 3.80 13.07
CA LEU A 92 -6.10 3.39 13.19
C LEU A 92 -6.89 3.74 11.93
N LEU A 93 -8.09 3.19 11.80
CA LEU A 93 -9.03 3.63 10.77
C LEU A 93 -9.80 4.84 11.29
N ASP A 94 -9.86 5.88 10.47
CA ASP A 94 -10.81 6.97 10.61
C ASP A 94 -12.24 6.53 10.21
N ASP A 95 -13.26 7.32 10.51
CA ASP A 95 -14.67 7.08 10.11
C ASP A 95 -14.82 6.85 8.60
N SER A 96 -13.93 7.45 7.79
CA SER A 96 -13.89 7.23 6.34
C SER A 96 -13.23 5.90 5.91
N SER A 97 -12.95 4.98 6.83
CA SER A 97 -12.19 3.75 6.59
C SER A 97 -10.79 3.98 5.99
N LYS A 98 -10.16 5.12 6.35
CA LYS A 98 -8.82 5.49 5.90
C LYS A 98 -7.81 5.33 7.05
N PRO A 99 -6.62 4.76 6.79
CA PRO A 99 -5.59 4.63 7.82
C PRO A 99 -5.02 6.01 8.18
N ILE A 100 -5.14 6.40 9.45
CA ILE A 100 -4.59 7.64 10.02
C ILE A 100 -3.66 7.31 11.18
N PHE A 101 -2.63 8.15 11.37
CA PHE A 101 -1.80 8.08 12.56
C PHE A 101 -2.41 8.97 13.63
N VAL A 102 -2.60 8.43 14.83
CA VAL A 102 -3.22 9.11 15.97
C VAL A 102 -2.18 9.15 17.10
N GLU A 103 -2.04 10.30 17.75
CA GLU A 103 -1.31 10.48 19.00
C GLU A 103 -2.30 11.11 19.99
N ASP A 104 -2.61 10.42 21.07
CA ASP A 104 -3.45 10.97 22.14
C ASP A 104 -2.55 11.73 23.13
N GLY A 105 -2.78 13.04 23.22
CA GLY A 105 -1.95 14.01 23.94
C GLY A 105 -1.91 15.40 23.28
N ARG A 106 -2.22 15.47 21.99
CA ARG A 106 -2.59 16.65 21.18
C ARG A 106 -2.91 16.06 19.82
N THR A 107 -3.94 16.53 19.15
CA THR A 107 -4.08 16.36 17.71
C THR A 107 -2.79 16.85 17.05
N GLY A 108 -1.85 15.93 16.84
CA GLY A 108 -0.62 16.12 16.12
C GLY A 108 -1.01 16.31 14.67
N SER A 109 -1.40 17.54 14.36
CA SER A 109 -1.38 18.07 13.01
C SER A 109 -0.08 17.57 12.40
N SER A 110 -0.18 16.65 11.44
CA SER A 110 0.92 16.33 10.55
C SER A 110 1.55 17.66 10.14
N PRO A 111 2.85 17.91 10.36
CA PRO A 111 3.47 19.13 9.85
C PRO A 111 3.53 18.98 8.33
N SER A 112 2.47 19.40 7.66
CA SER A 112 2.49 19.70 6.24
C SER A 112 3.17 21.06 6.11
N PRO A 113 4.32 21.17 5.43
CA PRO A 113 4.96 22.45 5.20
C PRO A 113 4.07 23.22 4.21
N ASN A 114 3.63 24.40 4.63
CA ASN A 114 2.83 25.37 3.86
C ASN A 114 1.32 25.11 3.80
N SER A 115 0.60 25.69 4.77
CA SER A 115 -0.56 26.52 4.43
C SER A 115 -0.93 27.39 5.62
N HIS A 116 -0.84 28.70 5.37
CA HIS A 116 -1.38 29.77 6.17
C HIS A 116 -2.87 29.58 6.50
N MET A 117 -3.27 30.21 7.62
CA MET A 117 -4.61 30.68 7.99
C MET A 117 -5.50 29.82 8.91
N MET A 118 -5.87 30.51 9.99
CA MET A 118 -7.11 30.46 10.77
C MET A 118 -7.26 29.33 11.80
N ALA A 119 -6.89 29.69 13.04
CA ALA A 119 -7.62 29.26 14.22
C ALA A 119 -9.06 29.78 14.16
N PRO A 120 -10.04 28.99 14.66
CA PRO A 120 -11.19 29.57 15.32
C PRO A 120 -11.20 29.22 16.81
N SER A 121 -11.54 30.26 17.55
CA SER A 121 -11.75 30.36 18.97
C SER A 121 -12.95 29.55 19.47
N ALA A 122 -12.96 29.41 20.80
CA ALA A 122 -14.14 29.29 21.68
C ALA A 122 -14.82 27.92 21.77
N ILE A 123 -14.47 27.20 22.84
CA ILE A 123 -15.40 26.28 23.52
C ILE A 123 -16.09 27.10 24.63
N PRO A 124 -17.43 27.27 24.61
CA PRO A 124 -18.15 27.86 25.73
C PRO A 124 -18.24 26.87 26.90
N ARG A 125 -17.99 27.39 28.10
CA ARG A 125 -18.42 26.82 29.39
C ARG A 125 -19.94 27.00 29.51
N ASP A 126 -20.68 25.95 29.85
CA ASP A 126 -21.56 25.92 31.04
C ASP A 126 -22.50 24.68 31.09
N LEU A 127 -22.47 24.05 32.26
CA LEU A 127 -23.55 23.45 33.05
C LEU A 127 -24.54 22.42 32.44
N ALA A 128 -24.38 21.18 32.92
CA ALA A 128 -25.49 20.43 33.52
C ALA A 128 -24.99 19.58 34.70
N SER A 129 -25.22 20.09 35.91
CA SER A 129 -25.19 19.34 37.17
C SER A 129 -26.35 18.35 37.22
N ALA A 130 -26.11 17.13 37.70
CA ALA A 130 -27.10 16.38 38.46
C ALA A 130 -26.40 15.34 39.36
N SER A 131 -26.29 15.68 40.65
CA SER A 131 -26.09 14.73 41.75
C SER A 131 -27.19 13.67 41.75
N VAL A 132 -26.83 12.39 41.84
CA VAL A 132 -27.65 11.41 42.58
C VAL A 132 -26.73 10.50 43.40
N LEU A 133 -26.79 10.76 44.70
CA LEU A 133 -26.43 9.91 45.83
C LEU A 133 -27.05 8.50 45.65
N ASN A 134 -26.28 7.42 45.80
CA ASN A 134 -26.81 6.26 46.50
C ASN A 134 -25.72 5.37 47.10
N HIS A 135 -26.08 4.90 48.28
CA HIS A 135 -25.28 4.38 49.37
C HIS A 135 -25.58 2.88 49.48
N VAL A 136 -24.58 1.99 49.34
CA VAL A 136 -24.62 0.59 49.80
C VAL A 136 -23.15 0.18 50.05
N ARG A 137 -22.60 0.36 51.26
CA ARG A 137 -22.57 -0.59 52.39
C ARG A 137 -21.80 -1.89 52.06
N GLY A 138 -20.56 -1.95 52.54
CA GLY A 138 -19.72 -3.13 52.72
C GLY A 138 -18.78 -2.85 53.87
#